data_AF-A0A7S0EBS4-F1
#
_entry.id   AF-A0A7S0EBS4-F1
#
_cell.length_a   1.000
_cell.length_b   1.000
_cell.length_c   1.000
_cell.angle_alpha   90.00
_cell.angle_beta   90.00
_cell.angle_gamma   90.00
#
_symmetry.space_group_name_H-M   'P 1'
#
loop_
_entity.id
_entity.type
_entity.pdbx_description
1 polymer ?
#
loop_
_entity_poly.entity_id
_entity_poly.type
_entity_poly.pdbx_seq_one_letter_code
_entity_poly.pdbx_strand_id
1 'polypeptide(L)'
;MAAYALALFVTCVAAVQAAKKPLTCGQCIALQEGMYRSINRNITTLEQRNTAGVTSSATIEVGQIIWNLCGSESWRQTRPNDALVDACETHQRPHTDLMTEYWKEKSTEEYHDKALALRMKRAVCPNPEIDACSLDELPDDYTPLNPKSDCAICEAVTADVFGIIHTSRERPTKKQRHGDNFLRIAALIGEVCDDLPMRHPIRPEKRDDVLEACQDFWEEHEDTFFKMVFDHTPQFALSLCSEQLDACEQDMSPNQLYAFDPSNPAAKDEL
;
A
#
# COMPACT_ATOMS: atom_id res chain seq x y z
N MET A 1 10.26 43.15 57.35
CA MET A 1 9.85 43.89 56.13
C MET A 1 11.11 44.14 55.33
N ALA A 2 11.34 43.70 54.09
CA ALA A 2 10.61 42.85 53.16
C ALA A 2 11.70 42.20 52.26
N ALA A 3 11.56 40.90 51.98
CA ALA A 3 12.41 40.19 51.03
C ALA A 3 11.93 40.47 49.61
N TYR A 4 12.80 40.94 48.73
CA TYR A 4 12.53 41.01 47.30
C TYR A 4 13.15 39.80 46.62
N ALA A 5 12.31 38.81 46.31
CA ALA A 5 12.62 37.72 45.41
C ALA A 5 12.49 38.23 43.96
N LEU A 6 13.61 38.25 43.23
CA LEU A 6 13.61 38.48 41.79
C LEU A 6 13.21 37.16 41.11
N ALA A 7 11.97 37.06 40.66
CA ALA A 7 11.50 35.91 39.90
C ALA A 7 12.12 35.93 38.49
N LEU A 8 13.02 34.98 38.23
CA LEU A 8 13.46 34.60 36.90
C LEU A 8 12.27 33.99 36.16
N PHE A 9 11.63 34.76 35.28
CA PHE A 9 10.75 34.24 34.25
C PHE A 9 11.60 33.50 33.22
N VAL A 10 11.92 32.24 33.50
CA VAL A 10 12.28 31.28 32.46
C VAL A 10 10.96 30.92 31.77
N THR A 11 10.68 31.57 30.65
CA THR A 11 9.66 31.07 29.72
C THR A 11 10.18 29.75 29.16
N CYS A 12 9.83 28.66 29.84
CA CYS A 12 9.82 27.32 29.24
C CYS A 12 8.87 27.39 28.05
N VAL A 13 9.43 27.68 26.87
CA VAL A 13 8.85 27.25 25.61
C VAL A 13 8.96 25.73 25.64
N ALA A 14 8.00 25.09 26.30
CA ALA A 14 7.72 23.70 26.08
C ALA A 14 7.32 23.61 24.60
N ALA A 15 8.30 23.32 23.74
CA ALA A 15 8.03 22.74 22.46
C ALA A 15 7.19 21.50 22.77
N VAL A 16 5.88 21.63 22.60
CA VAL A 16 4.98 20.49 22.51
C VAL A 16 5.41 19.80 21.23
N GLN A 17 6.45 18.97 21.33
CA GLN A 17 6.58 17.81 20.45
C GLN A 17 5.33 17.00 20.79
N ALA A 18 4.24 17.28 20.06
CA ALA A 18 3.18 16.31 19.91
C ALA A 18 3.91 15.03 19.51
N ALA A 19 3.94 14.05 20.41
CA ALA A 19 4.59 12.78 20.16
C ALA A 19 3.99 12.27 18.84
N LYS A 20 4.77 12.37 17.75
CA LYS A 20 4.32 11.90 16.44
C LYS A 20 4.00 10.43 16.64
N LYS A 21 2.76 10.04 16.34
CA LYS A 21 2.37 8.63 16.42
C LYS A 21 3.35 7.82 15.56
N PRO A 22 3.80 6.65 16.01
CA PRO A 22 4.68 5.82 15.20
C PRO A 22 3.96 5.43 13.90
N LEU A 23 4.73 5.28 12.82
CA LEU A 23 4.23 4.79 11.54
C LEU A 23 3.81 3.32 11.71
N THR A 24 2.58 2.96 11.33
CA THR A 24 2.13 1.56 11.39
C THR A 24 2.67 0.76 10.20
N CYS A 25 2.67 -0.57 10.31
CA CYS A 25 3.17 -1.44 9.24
C CYS A 25 2.45 -1.20 7.92
N GLY A 26 1.11 -1.24 7.92
CA GLY A 26 0.35 -1.00 6.69
C GLY A 26 0.44 0.45 6.17
N GLN A 27 0.68 1.45 7.03
CA GLN A 27 0.99 2.81 6.56
C GLN A 27 2.32 2.83 5.81
N CYS A 28 3.35 2.17 6.34
CA CYS A 28 4.63 2.04 5.64
C CYS A 28 4.48 1.31 4.30
N ILE A 29 3.77 0.18 4.28
CA ILE A 29 3.49 -0.60 3.07
C ILE A 29 2.82 0.28 1.99
N ALA A 30 1.77 1.01 2.36
CA ALA A 30 1.05 1.89 1.44
C ALA A 30 1.94 3.04 0.91
N LEU A 31 2.81 3.60 1.75
CA LEU A 31 3.78 4.62 1.32
C LEU A 31 4.80 4.03 0.33
N GLN A 32 5.30 2.81 0.56
CA GLN A 32 6.21 2.16 -0.38
C GLN A 32 5.54 1.84 -1.73
N GLU A 33 4.27 1.43 -1.74
CA GLU A 33 3.50 1.32 -3.00
C GLU A 33 3.34 2.67 -3.70
N GLY A 34 3.05 3.72 -2.93
CA GLY A 34 2.96 5.08 -3.45
C GLY A 34 4.26 5.55 -4.11
N MET A 35 5.41 5.24 -3.48
CA MET A 35 6.74 5.53 -4.03
C MET A 35 6.96 4.76 -5.33
N TYR A 36 6.70 3.45 -5.34
CA TYR A 36 6.80 2.63 -6.54
C TYR A 36 6.01 3.22 -7.71
N ARG A 37 4.70 3.47 -7.50
CA ARG A 37 3.83 4.02 -8.56
C ARG A 37 4.30 5.39 -9.05
N SER A 38 4.79 6.22 -8.13
CA SER A 38 5.30 7.55 -8.46
C SER A 38 6.60 7.50 -9.25
N ILE A 39 7.52 6.62 -8.87
CA ILE A 39 8.78 6.41 -9.60
C ILE A 39 8.48 5.85 -10.99
N ASN A 40 7.71 4.77 -11.08
CA ASN A 40 7.37 4.13 -12.33
C ASN A 40 6.70 5.13 -13.31
N ARG A 41 5.70 5.90 -12.83
CA ARG A 41 5.04 6.91 -13.66
C ARG A 41 5.99 7.98 -14.20
N ASN A 42 6.95 8.44 -13.39
CA ASN A 42 7.93 9.42 -13.85
C ASN A 42 8.84 8.81 -14.92
N ILE A 43 9.25 7.57 -14.76
CA ILE A 43 10.07 6.83 -15.72
C ILE A 43 9.33 6.66 -17.05
N THR A 44 8.10 6.15 -17.03
CA THR A 44 7.27 6.01 -18.24
C THR A 44 7.09 7.36 -18.95
N THR A 45 6.89 8.44 -18.19
CA THR A 45 6.74 9.79 -18.76
C THR A 45 8.03 10.25 -19.47
N LEU A 46 9.21 9.95 -18.89
CA LEU A 46 10.49 10.26 -19.50
C LEU A 46 10.75 9.44 -20.76
N GLU A 47 10.45 8.13 -20.74
CA GLU A 47 10.56 7.25 -21.91
C GLU A 47 9.69 7.72 -23.07
N GLN A 48 8.45 8.14 -22.79
CA GLN A 48 7.54 8.70 -23.80
C GLN A 48 8.08 10.00 -24.41
N ARG A 49 8.67 10.90 -23.60
CA ARG A 49 9.29 12.14 -24.09
C ARG A 49 10.54 11.88 -24.94
N ASN A 50 11.36 10.92 -24.52
CA ASN A 50 12.54 10.48 -25.28
C ASN A 50 12.14 9.88 -26.63
N THR A 51 11.10 9.03 -26.64
CA THR A 51 10.54 8.44 -27.87
C THR A 51 9.93 9.50 -28.79
N ALA A 52 9.36 10.58 -28.23
CA ALA A 52 8.85 11.72 -28.98
C ALA A 52 9.94 12.70 -29.50
N GLY A 53 11.23 12.39 -29.30
CA GLY A 53 12.35 13.19 -29.82
C GLY A 53 12.60 14.51 -29.06
N VAL A 54 12.01 14.69 -27.87
CA VAL A 54 12.11 15.92 -27.05
C VAL A 54 13.24 15.78 -26.02
N THR A 55 14.50 15.82 -26.49
CA THR A 55 15.80 16.04 -25.77
C THR A 55 16.27 15.14 -24.60
N SER A 56 17.53 14.68 -24.74
CA SER A 56 18.64 14.42 -23.78
C SER A 56 18.38 13.82 -22.39
N SER A 57 18.95 12.63 -22.15
CA SER A 57 19.30 11.98 -20.87
C SER A 57 18.82 12.70 -19.60
N ALA A 58 17.53 12.62 -19.32
CA ALA A 58 16.99 13.07 -18.04
C ALA A 58 17.36 12.03 -16.97
N THR A 59 18.17 12.43 -15.99
CA THR A 59 18.43 11.63 -14.79
C THR A 59 17.18 11.59 -13.92
N ILE A 60 16.77 10.40 -13.48
CA ILE A 60 15.65 10.22 -12.55
C ILE A 60 16.15 10.52 -11.13
N GLU A 61 15.77 11.68 -10.60
CA GLU A 61 16.06 12.08 -9.22
C GLU A 61 15.07 11.40 -8.26
N VAL A 62 15.29 10.11 -7.96
CA VAL A 62 14.40 9.29 -7.11
C VAL A 62 14.10 9.96 -5.77
N GLY A 63 15.10 10.57 -5.13
CA GLY A 63 14.91 11.29 -3.88
C GLY A 63 13.94 12.47 -3.99
N GLN A 64 13.90 13.17 -5.13
CA GLN A 64 12.91 14.22 -5.37
C GLN A 64 11.51 13.66 -5.57
N ILE A 65 11.38 12.48 -6.18
CA ILE A 65 10.09 11.81 -6.33
C ILE A 65 9.55 11.41 -4.95
N ILE A 66 10.38 10.78 -4.12
CA ILE A 66 10.04 10.39 -2.75
C ILE A 66 9.73 11.63 -1.90
N TRP A 67 10.55 12.68 -1.99
CA TRP A 67 10.37 13.93 -1.25
C TRP A 67 8.99 14.58 -1.51
N ASN A 68 8.49 14.46 -2.74
CA ASN A 68 7.24 15.06 -3.20
C ASN A 68 6.07 14.08 -3.26
N LEU A 69 6.19 12.88 -2.68
CA LEU A 69 5.21 11.80 -2.78
C LEU A 69 3.79 12.27 -2.46
N CYS A 70 3.59 12.94 -1.31
CA CYS A 70 2.25 13.32 -0.83
C CYS A 70 1.53 14.30 -1.78
N GLY A 71 2.28 15.07 -2.58
CA GLY A 71 1.74 15.98 -3.59
C GLY A 71 1.65 15.37 -5.00
N SER A 72 2.24 14.18 -5.21
CA SER A 72 2.30 13.53 -6.51
C SER A 72 0.90 13.18 -7.03
N GLU A 73 0.76 13.16 -8.34
CA GLU A 73 -0.52 12.79 -8.96
C GLU A 73 -0.84 11.31 -8.76
N SER A 74 0.18 10.43 -8.86
CA SER A 74 0.10 9.00 -8.57
C SER A 74 -0.45 8.73 -7.16
N TRP A 75 0.06 9.43 -6.13
CA TRP A 75 -0.46 9.31 -4.77
C TRP A 75 -1.90 9.83 -4.64
N ARG A 76 -2.23 10.97 -5.25
CA ARG A 76 -3.59 11.51 -5.18
C ARG A 76 -4.63 10.66 -5.92
N GLN A 77 -4.21 9.92 -6.95
CA GLN A 77 -5.06 9.00 -7.70
C GLN A 77 -5.48 7.77 -6.90
N THR A 78 -4.66 7.30 -5.94
CA THR A 78 -5.05 6.21 -5.02
C THR A 78 -6.06 6.66 -3.95
N ARG A 79 -6.34 7.96 -3.86
CA ARG A 79 -7.32 8.56 -2.95
C ARG A 79 -7.12 8.10 -1.50
N PRO A 80 -5.91 8.27 -0.93
CA PRO A 80 -5.61 7.81 0.42
C PRO A 80 -6.57 8.43 1.44
N ASN A 81 -6.96 7.64 2.44
CA ASN A 81 -7.72 8.10 3.59
C ASN A 81 -6.90 9.10 4.43
N ASP A 82 -7.56 9.79 5.37
CA ASP A 82 -6.93 10.86 6.15
C ASP A 82 -5.75 10.36 7.01
N ALA A 83 -5.79 9.12 7.48
CA ALA A 83 -4.70 8.52 8.23
C ALA A 83 -3.45 8.31 7.38
N LEU A 84 -3.60 7.91 6.11
CA LEU A 84 -2.50 7.79 5.16
C LEU A 84 -1.98 9.15 4.69
N VAL A 85 -2.85 10.15 4.54
CA VAL A 85 -2.44 11.53 4.26
C VAL A 85 -1.57 12.05 5.40
N ASP A 86 -2.03 11.93 6.64
CA ASP A 86 -1.28 12.35 7.84
C ASP A 86 0.05 11.57 7.97
N ALA A 87 0.03 10.26 7.75
CA ALA A 87 1.23 9.44 7.79
C ALA A 87 2.26 9.88 6.72
N CYS A 88 1.80 10.16 5.50
CA CYS A 88 2.65 10.67 4.44
C CYS A 88 3.30 12.00 4.85
N GLU A 89 2.50 12.98 5.26
CA GLU A 89 3.00 14.32 5.60
C GLU A 89 3.93 14.30 6.83
N THR A 90 3.66 13.43 7.80
CA THR A 90 4.37 13.38 9.08
C THR A 90 5.68 12.58 9.01
N HIS A 91 5.72 11.49 8.23
CA HIS A 91 6.81 10.50 8.23
C HIS A 91 7.62 10.46 6.95
N GLN A 92 7.08 10.89 5.79
CA GLN A 92 7.84 10.82 4.54
C GLN A 92 9.10 11.69 4.59
N ARG A 93 9.00 12.95 5.06
CA ARG A 93 10.16 13.86 5.08
C ARG A 93 11.29 13.38 6.01
N PRO A 94 11.04 12.99 7.27
CA PRO A 94 12.09 12.49 8.15
C PRO A 94 12.84 11.24 7.63
N HIS A 95 12.18 10.40 6.82
CA HIS A 95 12.76 9.15 6.32
C HIS A 95 13.11 9.19 4.83
N THR A 96 13.02 10.35 4.16
CA THR A 96 13.25 10.44 2.71
C THR A 96 14.65 9.99 2.32
N ASP A 97 15.67 10.38 3.09
CA ASP A 97 17.06 10.00 2.77
C ASP A 97 17.24 8.48 2.84
N LEU A 98 16.81 7.86 3.94
CA LEU A 98 16.83 6.41 4.12
C LEU A 98 16.07 5.69 3.01
N MET A 99 14.83 6.10 2.72
CA MET A 99 14.01 5.50 1.66
C MET A 99 14.67 5.66 0.30
N THR A 100 15.30 6.81 0.02
CA THR A 100 16.04 7.05 -1.22
C THR A 100 17.21 6.09 -1.37
N GLU A 101 17.93 5.77 -0.29
CA GLU A 101 19.04 4.81 -0.34
C GLU A 101 18.60 3.40 -0.76
N TYR A 102 17.39 2.97 -0.38
CA TYR A 102 16.83 1.69 -0.83
C TYR A 102 16.38 1.75 -2.30
N TRP A 103 15.71 2.84 -2.68
CA TRP A 103 15.10 3.00 -3.99
C TRP A 103 16.08 3.44 -5.09
N LYS A 104 17.24 4.02 -4.76
CA LYS A 104 18.24 4.43 -5.75
C LYS A 104 18.94 3.23 -6.40
N GLU A 105 19.71 3.51 -7.46
CA GLU A 105 20.59 2.55 -8.15
C GLU A 105 19.86 1.32 -8.70
N LYS A 106 18.66 1.50 -9.26
CA LYS A 106 17.97 0.46 -10.03
C LYS A 106 17.99 0.82 -11.51
N SER A 107 17.98 -0.20 -12.35
CA SER A 107 17.75 -0.04 -13.79
C SER A 107 16.29 0.34 -14.07
N THR A 108 16.05 0.90 -15.25
CA THR A 108 14.70 1.19 -15.73
C THR A 108 13.80 -0.05 -15.74
N GLU A 109 14.33 -1.19 -16.18
CA GLU A 109 13.59 -2.47 -16.19
C GLU A 109 13.19 -2.91 -14.77
N GLU A 110 14.08 -2.72 -13.79
CA GLU A 110 13.77 -3.01 -12.38
C GLU A 110 12.66 -2.12 -11.83
N TYR A 111 12.59 -0.84 -12.24
CA TYR A 111 11.50 0.04 -11.80
C TYR A 111 10.14 -0.31 -12.43
N HIS A 112 10.13 -1.00 -13.57
CA HIS A 112 8.90 -1.55 -14.18
C HIS A 112 8.51 -2.91 -13.57
N ASP A 113 9.41 -3.58 -12.86
CA ASP A 113 9.12 -4.83 -12.16
C ASP A 113 8.32 -4.58 -10.87
N LYS A 114 7.01 -4.88 -10.91
CA LYS A 114 6.12 -4.74 -9.75
C LYS A 114 6.59 -5.51 -8.51
N ALA A 115 7.32 -6.61 -8.65
CA ALA A 115 7.89 -7.31 -7.48
C ALA A 115 8.96 -6.49 -6.74
N LEU A 116 9.53 -5.45 -7.37
CA LEU A 116 10.40 -4.50 -6.68
C LEU A 116 9.67 -3.83 -5.51
N ALA A 117 8.39 -3.49 -5.67
CA ALA A 117 7.61 -2.86 -4.60
C ALA A 117 7.56 -3.77 -3.35
N LEU A 118 7.31 -5.07 -3.52
CA LEU A 118 7.32 -6.02 -2.42
C LEU A 118 8.69 -6.13 -1.75
N ARG A 119 9.77 -6.19 -2.54
CA ARG A 119 11.15 -6.19 -2.03
C ARG A 119 11.44 -4.93 -1.20
N MET A 120 11.00 -3.75 -1.67
CA MET A 120 11.22 -2.50 -0.96
C MET A 120 10.42 -2.44 0.35
N LYS A 121 9.17 -2.91 0.38
CA LYS A 121 8.39 -3.03 1.63
C LYS A 121 9.14 -3.85 2.68
N ARG A 122 9.67 -5.01 2.29
CA ARG A 122 10.41 -5.93 3.17
C ARG A 122 11.77 -5.41 3.62
N ALA A 123 12.37 -4.50 2.86
CA ALA A 123 13.65 -3.90 3.21
C ALA A 123 13.50 -2.63 4.06
N VAL A 124 12.50 -1.82 3.77
CA VAL A 124 12.33 -0.47 4.33
C VAL A 124 11.50 -0.50 5.62
N CYS A 125 10.33 -1.16 5.62
CA CYS A 125 9.41 -1.08 6.74
C CYS A 125 9.89 -1.73 8.06
N PRO A 126 10.70 -2.81 8.05
CA PRO A 126 11.31 -3.36 9.26
C PRO A 126 12.70 -2.75 9.57
N ASN A 127 13.17 -1.75 8.82
CA ASN A 127 14.43 -1.08 9.13
C ASN A 127 14.34 -0.43 10.52
N PRO A 128 15.33 -0.57 11.43
CA PRO A 128 15.26 -0.02 12.79
C PRO A 128 15.07 1.50 12.90
N GLU A 129 15.39 2.27 11.85
CA GLU A 129 15.14 3.71 11.80
C GLU A 129 13.68 4.06 11.44
N ILE A 130 12.92 3.10 10.88
CA ILE A 130 11.50 3.21 10.57
C ILE A 130 10.65 2.42 11.58
N ASP A 131 11.04 1.18 11.86
CA ASP A 131 10.47 0.25 12.85
C ASP A 131 8.93 0.14 12.78
N ALA A 132 8.40 0.09 11.56
CA ALA A 132 6.96 0.08 11.31
C ALA A 132 6.38 -1.34 11.29
N CYS A 133 7.16 -2.32 10.79
CA CYS A 133 6.77 -3.72 10.67
C CYS A 133 7.79 -4.63 11.35
N SER A 134 7.32 -5.73 11.91
CA SER A 134 8.10 -6.95 12.07
C SER A 134 8.20 -7.71 10.74
N LEU A 135 9.18 -8.62 10.61
CA LEU A 135 9.37 -9.38 9.36
C LEU A 135 8.25 -10.43 9.15
N ASP A 136 7.67 -10.94 10.22
CA ASP A 136 6.56 -11.92 10.22
C ASP A 136 5.20 -11.30 9.88
N GLU A 137 5.08 -9.97 9.94
CA GLU A 137 3.92 -9.23 9.42
C GLU A 137 3.96 -9.04 7.89
N LEU A 138 5.08 -9.38 7.24
CA LEU A 138 5.27 -9.18 5.80
C LEU A 138 5.26 -10.51 5.05
N PRO A 139 4.67 -10.58 3.84
CA PRO A 139 4.70 -11.80 3.05
C PRO A 139 6.12 -12.29 2.79
N ASP A 140 6.35 -13.59 3.03
CA ASP A 140 7.66 -14.22 2.88
C ASP A 140 7.78 -15.05 1.58
N ASP A 141 9.00 -15.20 1.07
CA ASP A 141 9.25 -15.93 -0.18
C ASP A 141 9.11 -17.46 -0.05
N TYR A 142 8.94 -17.99 1.17
CA TYR A 142 8.82 -19.42 1.43
C TYR A 142 7.40 -19.93 1.17
N THR A 143 6.39 -19.06 1.21
CA THR A 143 5.01 -19.35 0.85
C THR A 143 4.54 -18.53 -0.36
N PRO A 144 5.12 -18.73 -1.56
CA PRO A 144 4.72 -18.00 -2.74
C PRO A 144 3.32 -18.43 -3.22
N LEU A 145 2.61 -17.49 -3.85
CA LEU A 145 1.26 -17.70 -4.36
C LEU A 145 1.23 -18.85 -5.39
N ASN A 146 0.34 -19.80 -5.19
CA ASN A 146 0.21 -21.00 -6.02
C ASN A 146 -0.89 -20.79 -7.07
N PRO A 147 -0.57 -20.73 -8.38
CA PRO A 147 -1.56 -20.48 -9.43
C PRO A 147 -2.58 -21.62 -9.61
N LYS A 148 -2.32 -22.80 -9.03
CA LYS A 148 -3.21 -23.97 -9.15
C LYS A 148 -4.24 -24.09 -8.04
N SER A 149 -4.30 -23.11 -7.13
CA SER A 149 -5.19 -23.13 -5.98
C SER A 149 -6.13 -21.95 -6.07
N ASP A 150 -7.37 -22.23 -6.46
CA ASP A 150 -8.43 -21.22 -6.53
C ASP A 150 -8.64 -20.56 -5.16
N CYS A 151 -8.55 -21.33 -4.08
CA CYS A 151 -8.55 -20.79 -2.72
C CYS A 151 -7.44 -19.74 -2.53
N ALA A 152 -6.19 -20.08 -2.82
CA ALA A 152 -5.07 -19.15 -2.62
C ALA A 152 -5.20 -17.88 -3.47
N ILE A 153 -5.67 -18.00 -4.72
CA ILE A 153 -5.95 -16.85 -5.60
C ILE A 153 -7.08 -16.00 -5.01
N CYS A 154 -8.18 -16.64 -4.59
CA CYS A 154 -9.29 -15.95 -3.96
C CYS A 154 -8.87 -15.17 -2.73
N GLU A 155 -8.12 -15.80 -1.82
CA GLU A 155 -7.63 -15.17 -0.60
C GLU A 155 -6.75 -13.96 -0.91
N ALA A 156 -5.84 -14.10 -1.88
CA ALA A 156 -4.95 -13.01 -2.30
C ALA A 156 -5.73 -11.82 -2.88
N VAL A 157 -6.67 -12.08 -3.80
CA VAL A 157 -7.52 -11.03 -4.38
C VAL A 157 -8.40 -10.38 -3.33
N THR A 158 -8.98 -11.17 -2.42
CA THR A 158 -9.85 -10.67 -1.34
C THR A 158 -9.08 -9.74 -0.41
N ALA A 159 -7.88 -10.14 0.03
CA ALA A 159 -7.02 -9.32 0.88
C ALA A 159 -6.64 -7.99 0.20
N ASP A 160 -6.27 -8.05 -1.09
CA ASP A 160 -5.90 -6.86 -1.84
C ASP A 160 -7.08 -5.91 -2.07
N VAL A 161 -8.24 -6.43 -2.48
CA VAL A 161 -9.47 -5.63 -2.66
C VAL A 161 -9.87 -4.98 -1.34
N PHE A 162 -9.84 -5.74 -0.25
CA PHE A 162 -10.14 -5.24 1.09
C PHE A 162 -9.18 -4.11 1.50
N GLY A 163 -7.87 -4.31 1.29
CA GLY A 163 -6.84 -3.32 1.57
C GLY A 163 -7.00 -2.03 0.74
N ILE A 164 -7.31 -2.15 -0.55
CA ILE A 164 -7.61 -1.00 -1.42
C ILE A 164 -8.82 -0.22 -0.89
N ILE A 165 -9.87 -0.92 -0.45
CA ILE A 165 -11.05 -0.27 0.11
C ILE A 165 -10.74 0.45 1.43
N HIS A 166 -10.01 -0.20 2.34
CA HIS A 166 -9.69 0.35 3.65
C HIS A 166 -8.75 1.56 3.57
N THR A 167 -7.76 1.49 2.67
CA THR A 167 -6.79 2.57 2.43
C THR A 167 -7.39 3.75 1.66
N SER A 168 -8.47 3.54 0.91
CA SER A 168 -9.17 4.60 0.18
C SER A 168 -10.00 5.50 1.10
N ARG A 169 -10.13 6.77 0.72
CA ARG A 169 -11.07 7.74 1.30
C ARG A 169 -12.49 7.55 0.77
N GLU A 170 -12.66 6.87 -0.35
CA GLU A 170 -13.97 6.70 -0.97
C GLU A 170 -14.84 5.75 -0.16
N ARG A 171 -16.08 6.17 0.12
CA ARG A 171 -17.07 5.38 0.87
C ARG A 171 -18.42 5.41 0.15
N PRO A 172 -18.53 4.77 -1.03
CA PRO A 172 -19.77 4.73 -1.79
C PRO A 172 -20.84 3.89 -1.09
N THR A 173 -22.10 4.30 -1.22
CA THR A 173 -23.26 3.50 -0.76
C THR A 173 -23.88 2.74 -1.93
N LYS A 174 -24.72 1.72 -1.65
CA LYS A 174 -25.45 0.97 -2.70
C LYS A 174 -26.26 1.85 -3.66
N LYS A 175 -26.74 3.02 -3.19
CA LYS A 175 -27.46 4.01 -4.02
C LYS A 175 -26.56 4.74 -5.03
N GLN A 176 -25.24 4.65 -4.86
CA GLN A 176 -24.23 5.34 -5.65
C GLN A 176 -23.42 4.37 -6.52
N ARG A 177 -23.97 3.20 -6.90
CA ARG A 177 -23.30 2.21 -7.76
C ARG A 177 -22.83 2.75 -9.12
N HIS A 178 -23.37 3.88 -9.58
CA HIS A 178 -22.92 4.55 -10.81
C HIS A 178 -22.35 5.95 -10.55
N GLY A 179 -22.04 6.28 -9.30
CA GLY A 179 -21.45 7.57 -8.93
C GLY A 179 -19.93 7.55 -9.07
N ASP A 180 -19.34 8.74 -9.21
CA ASP A 180 -17.89 8.93 -9.40
C ASP A 180 -17.04 8.20 -8.35
N ASN A 181 -17.47 8.21 -7.08
CA ASN A 181 -16.72 7.56 -6.00
C ASN A 181 -16.67 6.03 -6.17
N PHE A 182 -17.78 5.43 -6.63
CA PHE A 182 -17.80 4.00 -6.97
C PHE A 182 -16.93 3.71 -8.18
N LEU A 183 -17.06 4.50 -9.26
CA LEU A 183 -16.26 4.27 -10.48
C LEU A 183 -14.76 4.38 -10.21
N ARG A 184 -14.35 5.30 -9.33
CA ARG A 184 -12.94 5.44 -8.92
C ARG A 184 -12.42 4.24 -8.15
N ILE A 185 -13.16 3.77 -7.15
CA ILE A 185 -12.70 2.60 -6.36
C ILE A 185 -12.76 1.33 -7.20
N ALA A 186 -13.78 1.18 -8.06
CA ALA A 186 -13.90 0.09 -9.02
C ALA A 186 -12.70 0.04 -9.98
N ALA A 187 -12.24 1.19 -10.47
CA ALA A 187 -11.04 1.26 -11.29
C ALA A 187 -9.77 0.80 -10.55
N LEU A 188 -9.62 1.15 -9.26
CA LEU A 188 -8.46 0.71 -8.46
C LEU A 188 -8.46 -0.80 -8.21
N ILE A 189 -9.62 -1.36 -7.86
CA ILE A 189 -9.72 -2.81 -7.63
C ILE A 189 -9.68 -3.62 -8.93
N GLY A 190 -10.07 -3.04 -10.06
CA GLY A 190 -9.91 -3.67 -11.38
C GLY A 190 -8.45 -3.90 -11.78
N GLU A 191 -7.49 -3.19 -11.16
CA GLU A 191 -6.05 -3.41 -11.35
C GLU A 191 -5.47 -4.47 -10.39
N VAL A 192 -6.30 -5.14 -9.57
CA VAL A 192 -5.82 -6.01 -8.48
C VAL A 192 -4.90 -7.13 -8.96
N CYS A 193 -5.26 -7.82 -10.05
CA CYS A 193 -4.46 -8.92 -10.57
C CYS A 193 -3.11 -8.45 -11.11
N ASP A 194 -3.11 -7.33 -11.84
CA ASP A 194 -1.88 -6.73 -12.33
C ASP A 194 -0.97 -6.30 -11.17
N ASP A 195 -1.55 -5.91 -10.04
CA ASP A 195 -0.85 -5.41 -8.86
C ASP A 195 -0.42 -6.49 -7.88
N LEU A 196 -0.87 -7.75 -8.05
CA LEU A 196 -0.51 -8.88 -7.20
C LEU A 196 1.00 -8.98 -6.90
N PRO A 197 1.93 -8.84 -7.87
CA PRO A 197 3.36 -8.96 -7.58
C PRO A 197 3.90 -7.90 -6.61
N MET A 198 3.20 -6.78 -6.43
CA MET A 198 3.59 -5.77 -5.44
C MET A 198 3.27 -6.19 -4.00
N ARG A 199 2.36 -7.14 -3.81
CA ARG A 199 1.82 -7.54 -2.50
C ARG A 199 2.09 -8.99 -2.17
N HIS A 200 2.13 -9.87 -3.16
CA HIS A 200 2.30 -11.30 -2.96
C HIS A 200 3.64 -11.80 -3.51
N PRO A 201 4.34 -12.68 -2.78
CA PRO A 201 5.54 -13.33 -3.26
C PRO A 201 5.14 -14.31 -4.36
N ILE A 202 5.71 -14.13 -5.55
CA ILE A 202 5.44 -14.95 -6.73
C ILE A 202 6.77 -15.44 -7.28
N ARG A 203 6.88 -16.75 -7.53
CA ARG A 203 8.08 -17.30 -8.15
C ARG A 203 8.22 -16.75 -9.57
N PRO A 204 9.40 -16.28 -10.01
CA PRO A 204 9.57 -15.69 -11.33
C PRO A 204 9.07 -16.57 -12.48
N GLU A 205 9.32 -17.88 -12.41
CA GLU A 205 8.89 -18.86 -13.41
C GLU A 205 7.38 -19.18 -13.40
N LYS A 206 6.65 -18.66 -12.41
CA LYS A 206 5.20 -18.81 -12.23
C LYS A 206 4.43 -17.51 -12.35
N ARG A 207 5.11 -16.39 -12.65
CA ARG A 207 4.47 -15.08 -12.71
C ARG A 207 3.30 -15.05 -13.69
N ASP A 208 3.51 -15.50 -14.92
CA ASP A 208 2.48 -15.47 -15.96
C ASP A 208 1.29 -16.38 -15.58
N ASP A 209 1.57 -17.62 -15.11
CA ASP A 209 0.54 -18.56 -14.62
C ASP A 209 -0.32 -17.94 -13.49
N VAL A 210 0.29 -17.17 -12.56
CA VAL A 210 -0.42 -16.53 -11.44
C VAL A 210 -1.27 -15.36 -11.92
N LEU A 211 -0.75 -14.54 -12.83
CA LEU A 211 -1.50 -13.41 -13.38
C LEU A 211 -2.68 -13.91 -14.22
N GLU A 212 -2.49 -14.94 -15.03
CA GLU A 212 -3.57 -15.60 -15.79
C GLU A 212 -4.63 -16.18 -14.85
N ALA A 213 -4.23 -16.99 -13.86
CA ALA A 213 -5.16 -17.56 -12.89
C ALA A 213 -5.94 -16.48 -12.10
N CYS A 214 -5.29 -15.36 -11.76
CA CYS A 214 -5.98 -14.25 -11.12
C CYS A 214 -7.00 -13.60 -12.06
N GLN A 215 -6.63 -13.32 -13.30
CA GLN A 215 -7.52 -12.68 -14.27
C GLN A 215 -8.73 -13.57 -14.56
N ASP A 216 -8.53 -14.88 -14.78
CA ASP A 216 -9.62 -15.84 -14.96
C ASP A 216 -10.56 -15.85 -13.76
N PHE A 217 -10.02 -15.89 -12.53
CA PHE A 217 -10.80 -15.86 -11.30
C PHE A 217 -11.54 -14.52 -11.11
N TRP A 218 -10.89 -13.40 -11.44
CA TRP A 218 -11.48 -12.08 -11.38
C TRP A 218 -12.64 -11.94 -12.36
N GLU A 219 -12.46 -12.34 -13.62
CA GLU A 219 -13.50 -12.26 -14.65
C GLU A 219 -14.74 -13.09 -14.28
N GLU A 220 -14.56 -14.24 -13.64
CA GLU A 220 -15.67 -15.07 -13.17
C GLU A 220 -16.43 -14.46 -11.97
N HIS A 221 -15.73 -13.73 -11.10
CA HIS A 221 -16.24 -13.32 -9.79
C HIS A 221 -16.26 -11.81 -9.51
N GLU A 222 -15.98 -10.98 -10.51
CA GLU A 222 -15.86 -9.51 -10.43
C GLU A 222 -17.05 -8.88 -9.69
N ASP A 223 -18.27 -9.27 -10.06
CA ASP A 223 -19.51 -8.74 -9.47
C ASP A 223 -19.62 -9.02 -7.95
N THR A 224 -19.02 -10.12 -7.46
CA THR A 224 -18.98 -10.43 -6.03
C THR A 224 -17.91 -9.61 -5.31
N PHE A 225 -16.74 -9.40 -5.91
CA PHE A 225 -15.74 -8.48 -5.38
C PHE A 225 -16.26 -7.03 -5.31
N PHE A 226 -17.04 -6.59 -6.31
CA PHE A 226 -17.71 -5.29 -6.25
C PHE A 226 -18.72 -5.15 -5.13
N LYS A 227 -19.22 -6.23 -4.52
CA LYS A 227 -20.06 -6.13 -3.31
C LYS A 227 -19.25 -5.64 -2.11
N MET A 228 -17.95 -5.97 -2.01
CA MET A 228 -17.07 -5.52 -0.93
C MET A 228 -16.96 -3.99 -0.87
N VAL A 229 -17.10 -3.31 -2.02
CA VAL A 229 -17.11 -1.84 -2.08
C VAL A 229 -18.26 -1.24 -1.25
N PHE A 230 -19.38 -1.96 -1.13
CA PHE A 230 -20.55 -1.54 -0.35
C PHE A 230 -20.61 -2.17 1.03
N ASP A 231 -20.18 -3.43 1.15
CA ASP A 231 -20.07 -4.18 2.39
C ASP A 231 -18.59 -4.36 2.76
N HIS A 232 -18.00 -3.28 3.26
CA HIS A 232 -16.58 -3.21 3.59
C HIS A 232 -16.29 -3.78 4.99
N THR A 233 -17.11 -4.70 5.48
CA THR A 233 -16.89 -5.29 6.81
C THR A 233 -15.81 -6.37 6.73
N PRO A 234 -14.93 -6.49 7.75
CA PRO A 234 -13.95 -7.56 7.80
C PRO A 234 -14.59 -8.94 7.73
N GLN A 235 -15.70 -9.14 8.43
CA GLN A 235 -16.43 -10.42 8.45
C GLN A 235 -16.87 -10.86 7.06
N PHE A 236 -17.39 -9.92 6.25
CA PHE A 236 -17.76 -10.23 4.87
C PHE A 236 -16.55 -10.62 4.02
N ALA A 237 -15.41 -9.96 4.19
CA ALA A 237 -14.19 -10.30 3.47
C ALA A 237 -13.62 -11.66 3.90
N LEU A 238 -13.60 -11.97 5.21
CA LEU A 238 -13.08 -13.24 5.73
C LEU A 238 -13.85 -14.44 5.19
N SER A 239 -15.18 -14.34 5.05
CA SER A 239 -16.01 -15.44 4.55
C SER A 239 -16.27 -15.42 3.04
N LEU A 240 -15.70 -14.45 2.30
CA LEU A 240 -15.98 -14.28 0.87
C LEU A 240 -15.60 -15.54 0.07
N CYS A 241 -14.39 -16.06 0.29
CA CYS A 241 -13.86 -17.19 -0.47
C CYS A 241 -14.53 -18.52 -0.13
N SER A 242 -15.01 -18.70 1.11
CA SER A 242 -15.67 -19.92 1.58
C SER A 242 -17.17 -19.90 1.32
N GLU A 243 -17.88 -18.83 1.71
CA GLU A 243 -19.33 -18.78 1.71
C GLU A 243 -19.94 -18.19 0.44
N GLN A 244 -19.24 -17.24 -0.22
CA GLN A 244 -19.79 -16.54 -1.40
C GLN A 244 -19.29 -17.13 -2.72
N LEU A 245 -18.06 -17.64 -2.73
CA LEU A 245 -17.38 -18.12 -3.95
C LEU A 245 -17.13 -19.63 -3.96
N ASP A 246 -17.28 -20.34 -2.83
CA ASP A 246 -17.03 -21.79 -2.71
C ASP A 246 -15.63 -22.21 -3.20
N ALA A 247 -14.66 -21.30 -3.13
CA ALA A 247 -13.28 -21.51 -3.55
C ALA A 247 -12.42 -22.13 -2.44
N CYS A 248 -12.78 -21.87 -1.18
CA CYS A 248 -12.08 -22.35 0.02
C CYS A 248 -13.01 -23.18 0.91
N GLU A 249 -12.46 -24.17 1.62
CA GLU A 249 -13.22 -24.97 2.60
C GLU A 249 -13.50 -24.21 3.92
N GLN A 250 -12.70 -23.17 4.22
CA GLN A 250 -12.74 -22.42 5.47
C GLN A 250 -12.59 -20.93 5.19
N ASP A 251 -13.08 -20.11 6.13
CA ASP A 251 -12.88 -18.67 6.11
C ASP A 251 -11.40 -18.31 6.22
N MET A 252 -11.02 -17.19 5.61
CA MET A 252 -9.69 -16.61 5.74
C MET A 252 -9.39 -16.28 7.20
N SER A 253 -8.12 -16.37 7.58
CA SER A 253 -7.69 -15.84 8.88
C SER A 253 -7.59 -14.30 8.85
N PRO A 254 -7.82 -13.61 9.99
CA PRO A 254 -7.58 -12.17 10.08
C PRO A 254 -6.17 -11.76 9.66
N ASN A 255 -5.15 -12.55 9.98
CA ASN A 255 -3.77 -12.26 9.60
C ASN A 255 -3.59 -12.22 8.08
N GLN A 256 -4.24 -13.12 7.33
CA GLN A 256 -4.22 -13.09 5.87
C GLN A 256 -4.94 -11.86 5.31
N LEU A 257 -6.10 -11.51 5.88
CA LEU A 257 -6.88 -10.35 5.42
C LEU A 257 -6.15 -9.02 5.66
N TYR A 258 -5.52 -8.89 6.83
CA TYR A 258 -4.89 -7.64 7.29
C TYR A 258 -3.40 -7.54 7.00
N ALA A 259 -2.79 -8.51 6.33
CA ALA A 259 -1.37 -8.49 5.94
C ALA A 259 -0.94 -7.20 5.22
N PHE A 260 -1.91 -6.45 4.65
CA PHE A 260 -1.68 -5.24 3.88
C PHE A 260 -2.42 -3.99 4.42
N ASP A 261 -3.04 -4.04 5.60
CA ASP A 261 -3.92 -2.97 6.10
C ASP A 261 -3.21 -1.97 7.03
N PRO A 262 -3.17 -0.65 6.72
CA PRO A 262 -2.64 0.40 7.60
C PRO A 262 -3.38 0.55 8.93
N SER A 263 -4.61 0.06 9.01
CA SER A 263 -5.50 0.25 10.15
C SER A 263 -5.48 -0.89 11.15
N ASN A 264 -4.71 -1.97 10.91
CA ASN A 264 -4.68 -3.16 11.76
C ASN A 264 -4.38 -2.81 13.24
N PRO A 265 -5.40 -2.84 14.14
CA PRO A 265 -5.19 -2.70 15.59
C PRO A 265 -4.75 -4.03 16.22
N ALA A 266 -4.96 -5.15 15.52
CA ALA A 266 -4.73 -6.51 16.00
C ALA A 266 -3.23 -6.91 16.02
N ALA A 267 -2.33 -6.09 15.48
CA ALA A 267 -0.89 -6.32 15.63
C ALA A 267 -0.37 -6.05 17.06
N LYS A 268 -1.14 -5.37 17.94
CA LYS A 268 -0.67 -5.11 19.31
C LYS A 268 -1.68 -5.32 20.44
N ASP A 269 -2.99 -5.32 20.19
CA ASP A 269 -3.97 -5.24 21.30
C ASP A 269 -5.01 -6.39 21.39
N GLU A 270 -4.81 -7.54 20.72
CA GLU A 270 -5.68 -8.72 20.92
C GLU A 270 -4.89 -10.03 21.20
N LEU A 271 -4.04 -9.99 22.23
CA LEU A 271 -3.65 -11.14 23.06
C LEU A 271 -3.81 -10.82 24.55
#